data_AF-A0A0A0BXK9-F1
#
_entry.id   AF-A0A0A0BXK9-F1
#
_cell.length_a   1.000
_cell.length_b   1.000
_cell.length_c   1.000
_cell.angle_alpha   90.00
_cell.angle_beta   90.00
_cell.angle_gamma   90.00
#
_symmetry.space_group_name_H-M   'P 1'
#
loop_
_entity.id
_entity.type
_entity.pdbx_description
1 polymer ?
#
loop_
_entity_poly.entity_id
_entity_poly.type
_entity_poly.pdbx_seq_one_letter_code
_entity_poly.pdbx_strand_id
1 'polypeptide(L)'
;MGDVTGRRRRRAGRVAAAAAVVLLVSVVVGVSTARTDAGLGPHSARYEVTLDHAVTVDLGPLGTIVVDSPLPLTLGARVVVQEIPREVTALQGIDTLDALLNDLESYLQFFSAPGATVEVAARGLVWDAARRAALTFVLITGSVLALRAVMGRTRREEVARALVPHRRLLTGAAVVVVVVAGTVTSGGTEPPGVARDVAPSTVFDGTPLEGARVTGRLAGVIDTYGGYVVEAYRDNEVFYTQARTNLEQSWVERVAADAEIAELRASLRGNLRTPVPSAEVDTEDPATESPAVQGAGGPTPMWPGVVTDPDELVTAVVVADLHCNVGMAPVVGALVELVDADLVLNAGDTTMNGTTVESYCITAFARDIPDGVPVVVADGNHDSYETSAQEREVGWTVLEGQVVEVAGVRILGDADPRATRVGSGTSLAGQETLAQVDERMREVACDDGAEVDLLLVHDSAMAISALEDGCAPALVSGHMHRRIGPVRVGDGVRYVNSSTAGALHGRPTVGPLHGVAEMTVLRFSPEGRIVDYRLVRVYPDTGVTVGFPVRWPGTRPESVLSPGVR
;
A
#
# COMPACT_ATOMS: atom_id res chain seq x y z
N MET A 1 -22.90 -59.59 -10.32
CA MET A 1 -22.03 -58.41 -10.55
C MET A 1 -22.65 -57.08 -10.07
N GLY A 2 -23.98 -56.90 -10.08
CA GLY A 2 -24.64 -55.62 -9.72
C GLY A 2 -24.70 -55.23 -8.22
N ASP A 3 -24.50 -56.16 -7.30
CA ASP A 3 -24.60 -55.90 -5.85
C ASP A 3 -23.28 -55.35 -5.23
N VAL A 4 -22.14 -55.67 -5.85
CA VAL A 4 -20.80 -55.24 -5.39
C VAL A 4 -20.57 -53.74 -5.66
N THR A 5 -21.07 -53.23 -6.78
CA THR A 5 -20.98 -51.81 -7.17
C THR A 5 -21.88 -50.93 -6.30
N GLY A 6 -23.09 -51.39 -5.96
CA GLY A 6 -23.99 -50.73 -5.02
C GLY A 6 -23.43 -50.63 -3.59
N ARG A 7 -22.77 -51.70 -3.11
CA ARG A 7 -22.15 -51.74 -1.78
C ARG A 7 -20.91 -50.84 -1.69
N ARG A 8 -20.10 -50.75 -2.76
CA ARG A 8 -18.97 -49.81 -2.87
C ARG A 8 -19.42 -48.35 -2.87
N ARG A 9 -20.44 -47.99 -3.67
CA ARG A 9 -21.02 -46.62 -3.70
C ARG A 9 -21.58 -46.19 -2.34
N ARG A 10 -22.33 -47.07 -1.65
CA ARG A 10 -22.85 -46.79 -0.30
C ARG A 10 -21.75 -46.61 0.74
N ARG A 11 -20.64 -47.35 0.62
CA ARG A 11 -19.47 -47.21 1.50
C ARG A 11 -18.72 -45.91 1.23
N ALA A 12 -18.52 -45.54 -0.03
CA ALA A 12 -17.93 -44.27 -0.42
C ALA A 12 -18.75 -43.07 0.07
N GLY A 13 -20.08 -43.10 -0.10
CA GLY A 13 -20.97 -42.04 0.39
C GLY A 13 -20.93 -41.87 1.92
N ARG A 14 -20.78 -42.95 2.69
CA ARG A 14 -20.62 -42.87 4.16
C ARG A 14 -19.29 -42.27 4.58
N VAL A 15 -18.21 -42.58 3.86
CA VAL A 15 -16.89 -42.00 4.12
C VAL A 15 -16.90 -40.51 3.77
N ALA A 16 -17.51 -40.14 2.64
CA ALA A 16 -17.67 -38.74 2.25
C ALA A 16 -18.51 -37.95 3.26
N ALA A 17 -19.64 -38.50 3.72
CA ALA A 17 -20.46 -37.85 4.75
C ALA A 17 -19.70 -37.69 6.09
N ALA A 18 -18.94 -38.70 6.51
CA ALA A 18 -18.12 -38.60 7.71
C ALA A 18 -17.00 -37.56 7.56
N ALA A 19 -16.34 -37.51 6.40
CA ALA A 19 -15.33 -36.51 6.10
C ALA A 19 -15.91 -35.09 6.09
N ALA A 20 -17.11 -34.91 5.52
CA ALA A 20 -17.82 -33.63 5.52
C ALA A 20 -18.18 -33.17 6.93
N VAL A 21 -18.63 -34.09 7.80
CA VAL A 21 -18.87 -33.75 9.22
C VAL A 21 -17.57 -33.34 9.92
N VAL A 22 -16.48 -34.09 9.74
CA VAL A 22 -15.18 -33.73 10.35
C VAL A 22 -14.69 -32.37 9.84
N LEU A 23 -14.85 -32.10 8.54
CA LEU A 23 -14.53 -30.80 7.95
C LEU A 23 -15.38 -29.69 8.57
N LEU A 24 -16.70 -29.87 8.65
CA LEU A 24 -17.61 -28.89 9.26
C LEU A 24 -17.21 -28.59 10.71
N VAL A 25 -16.96 -29.62 11.52
CA VAL A 25 -16.52 -29.46 12.91
C VAL A 25 -15.20 -28.71 12.99
N SER A 26 -14.27 -29.03 12.09
CA SER A 26 -12.96 -28.40 12.06
C SER A 26 -13.06 -26.93 11.67
N VAL A 27 -13.93 -26.58 10.71
CA VAL A 27 -14.23 -25.19 10.34
C VAL A 27 -14.89 -24.45 11.50
N VAL A 28 -15.88 -25.03 12.17
CA VAL A 28 -16.54 -24.41 13.32
C VAL A 28 -15.53 -24.13 14.43
N VAL A 29 -14.71 -25.12 14.80
CA VAL A 29 -13.65 -24.94 15.81
C VAL A 29 -12.61 -23.91 15.35
N GLY A 30 -12.23 -23.93 14.08
CA GLY A 30 -11.27 -22.99 13.51
C GLY A 30 -11.76 -21.55 13.64
N VAL A 31 -12.98 -21.28 13.17
CA VAL A 31 -13.60 -19.95 13.24
C VAL A 31 -13.86 -19.52 14.69
N SER A 32 -14.43 -20.38 15.54
CA SER A 32 -14.79 -20.02 16.91
C SER A 32 -13.60 -19.87 17.86
N THR A 33 -12.40 -20.25 17.45
CA THR A 33 -11.17 -20.12 18.24
C THR A 33 -10.10 -19.28 17.55
N ALA A 34 -10.47 -18.62 16.46
CA ALA A 34 -9.58 -17.77 15.69
C ALA A 34 -9.17 -16.55 16.52
N ARG A 35 -7.89 -16.24 16.49
CA ARG A 35 -7.29 -15.09 17.13
C ARG A 35 -6.14 -14.54 16.30
N THR A 36 -5.95 -13.23 16.35
CA THR A 36 -4.78 -12.57 15.76
C THR A 36 -4.40 -11.38 16.60
N ASP A 37 -3.13 -10.99 16.55
CA ASP A 37 -2.64 -9.74 17.13
C ASP A 37 -2.44 -8.75 15.97
N ALA A 38 -2.93 -7.52 16.13
CA ALA A 38 -2.76 -6.43 15.17
C ALA A 38 -2.75 -5.08 15.90
N GLY A 39 -2.38 -3.99 15.21
CA GLY A 39 -2.37 -2.65 15.81
C GLY A 39 -3.78 -2.07 16.02
N LEU A 40 -3.95 -1.27 17.06
CA LEU A 40 -5.09 -0.38 17.27
C LEU A 40 -4.57 1.00 17.70
N GLY A 41 -4.33 1.89 16.73
CA GLY A 41 -3.57 3.13 16.97
C GLY A 41 -2.16 2.81 17.46
N PRO A 42 -1.66 3.46 18.53
CA PRO A 42 -0.33 3.17 19.08
C PRO A 42 -0.25 1.85 19.86
N HIS A 43 -1.38 1.16 20.10
CA HIS A 43 -1.42 -0.03 20.93
C HIS A 43 -1.34 -1.30 20.08
N SER A 44 -0.76 -2.36 20.66
CA SER A 44 -1.07 -3.70 20.16
C SER A 44 -2.43 -4.14 20.69
N ALA A 45 -3.19 -4.86 19.89
CA ALA A 45 -4.50 -5.37 20.27
C ALA A 45 -4.65 -6.83 19.85
N ARG A 46 -5.28 -7.61 20.71
CA ARG A 46 -5.62 -9.00 20.42
C ARG A 46 -7.07 -9.11 20.00
N TYR A 47 -7.27 -9.59 18.79
CA TYR A 47 -8.56 -9.81 18.17
C TYR A 47 -8.92 -11.29 18.30
N GLU A 48 -10.11 -11.59 18.80
CA GLU A 48 -10.62 -12.95 18.98
C GLU A 48 -12.06 -13.03 18.47
N VAL A 49 -12.41 -14.12 17.79
CA VAL A 49 -13.81 -14.35 17.37
C VAL A 49 -14.65 -14.74 18.58
N THR A 50 -15.82 -14.12 18.72
CA THR A 50 -16.83 -14.45 19.73
C THR A 50 -18.13 -14.95 19.09
N LEU A 51 -19.04 -15.51 19.89
CA LEU A 51 -20.34 -16.04 19.43
C LEU A 51 -21.54 -15.28 20.04
N ASP A 52 -21.36 -14.01 20.38
CA ASP A 52 -22.31 -13.18 21.11
C ASP A 52 -22.92 -12.03 20.29
N HIS A 53 -22.73 -12.06 18.96
CA HIS A 53 -23.23 -11.06 18.00
C HIS A 53 -22.81 -9.61 18.35
N ALA A 54 -21.67 -9.44 19.04
CA ALA A 54 -21.16 -8.14 19.44
C ALA A 54 -19.69 -7.98 19.07
N VAL A 55 -19.31 -6.76 18.70
CA VAL A 55 -17.90 -6.34 18.63
C VAL A 55 -17.59 -5.56 19.89
N THR A 56 -16.75 -6.12 20.76
CA THR A 56 -16.37 -5.51 22.04
C THR A 56 -14.91 -5.10 21.99
N VAL A 57 -14.63 -3.81 22.10
CA VAL A 57 -13.30 -3.26 22.32
C VAL A 57 -13.10 -3.02 23.81
N ASP A 58 -12.21 -3.79 24.42
CA ASP A 58 -11.86 -3.74 25.83
C ASP A 58 -10.59 -2.91 26.03
N LEU A 59 -10.74 -1.76 26.68
CA LEU A 59 -9.66 -0.81 27.00
C LEU A 59 -9.24 -0.94 28.47
N GLY A 60 -9.58 -2.06 29.12
CA GLY A 60 -9.22 -2.37 30.49
C GLY A 60 -9.85 -1.40 31.50
N PRO A 61 -9.07 -0.75 32.38
CA PRO A 61 -9.60 0.14 33.41
C PRO A 61 -10.38 1.36 32.89
N LEU A 62 -10.21 1.71 31.61
CA LEU A 62 -10.91 2.82 30.98
C LEU A 62 -12.37 2.50 30.64
N GLY A 63 -12.69 1.21 30.45
CA GLY A 63 -14.01 0.73 30.07
C GLY A 63 -14.00 -0.01 28.73
N THR A 64 -15.19 -0.21 28.16
CA THR A 64 -15.39 -0.96 26.92
C THR A 64 -16.24 -0.16 25.93
N ILE A 65 -15.97 -0.34 24.64
CA ILE A 65 -16.86 0.08 23.55
C ILE A 65 -17.50 -1.17 22.95
N VAL A 66 -18.83 -1.20 22.84
CA VAL A 66 -19.57 -2.33 22.30
C VAL A 66 -20.47 -1.88 21.14
N VAL A 67 -20.28 -2.50 19.98
CA VAL A 67 -21.11 -2.29 18.78
C VAL A 67 -21.76 -3.62 18.40
N ASP A 68 -22.94 -3.57 17.79
CA ASP A 68 -23.59 -4.79 17.29
C ASP A 68 -22.79 -5.34 16.10
N SER A 69 -22.49 -6.64 16.12
CA SER A 69 -21.68 -7.25 15.07
C SER A 69 -22.47 -7.30 13.75
N PRO A 70 -21.88 -6.90 12.62
CA PRO A 70 -22.52 -7.06 11.31
C PRO A 70 -22.41 -8.51 10.78
N LEU A 71 -21.68 -9.39 11.47
CA LEU A 71 -21.42 -10.75 11.00
C LEU A 71 -22.62 -11.69 11.22
N PRO A 72 -22.90 -12.60 10.28
CA PRO A 72 -23.99 -13.55 10.41
C PRO A 72 -23.71 -14.62 11.49
N LEU A 73 -24.71 -15.45 11.81
CA LEU A 73 -24.57 -16.63 12.67
C LEU A 73 -24.10 -16.30 14.10
N THR A 74 -24.54 -15.17 14.64
CA THR A 74 -24.16 -14.68 15.99
C THR A 74 -22.66 -14.51 16.20
N LEU A 75 -21.88 -14.40 15.12
CA LEU A 75 -20.45 -14.14 15.23
C LEU A 75 -20.22 -12.71 15.71
N GLY A 76 -19.28 -12.56 16.62
CA GLY A 76 -18.79 -11.29 17.12
C GLY A 76 -17.26 -11.26 17.12
N ALA A 77 -16.69 -10.20 17.67
CA ALA A 77 -15.27 -10.08 17.89
C ALA A 77 -14.99 -9.41 19.24
N ARG A 78 -13.98 -9.88 19.94
CA ARG A 78 -13.42 -9.21 21.11
C ARG A 78 -12.04 -8.68 20.75
N VAL A 79 -11.85 -7.39 20.97
CA VAL A 79 -10.59 -6.69 20.76
C VAL A 79 -10.08 -6.26 22.12
N VAL A 80 -9.05 -6.92 22.63
CA VAL A 80 -8.42 -6.56 23.90
C VAL A 80 -7.22 -5.67 23.60
N VAL A 81 -7.33 -4.40 23.96
CA VAL A 81 -6.26 -3.42 23.77
C VAL A 81 -5.19 -3.69 24.83
N GLN A 82 -3.96 -3.92 24.37
CA GLN A 82 -2.82 -4.23 25.21
C GLN A 82 -1.97 -2.97 25.40
N GLU A 83 -0.78 -3.14 25.97
CA GLU A 83 0.17 -2.06 26.15
C GLU A 83 0.71 -1.58 24.78
N ILE A 84 1.16 -0.33 24.77
CA ILE A 84 1.95 0.25 23.68
C ILE A 84 3.22 -0.60 23.54
N PRO A 85 3.51 -1.17 22.35
CA PRO A 85 4.65 -2.06 22.16
C PRO A 85 5.98 -1.42 22.59
N ARG A 86 6.98 -2.24 22.93
CA ARG A 86 8.29 -1.73 23.35
C ARG A 86 9.00 -0.97 22.24
N GLU A 87 8.71 -1.32 21.01
CA GLU A 87 9.19 -0.66 19.80
C GLU A 87 8.66 0.77 19.71
N VAL A 88 7.50 1.05 20.31
CA VAL A 88 6.91 2.39 20.41
C VAL A 88 7.32 3.09 21.73
N THR A 89 7.36 2.38 22.87
CA THR A 89 7.70 2.97 24.19
C THR A 89 9.20 3.15 24.45
N ALA A 90 10.08 2.31 23.91
CA ALA A 90 11.54 2.47 24.06
C ALA A 90 12.05 3.76 23.39
N LEU A 91 11.22 4.39 22.57
CA LEU A 91 11.49 5.65 21.88
C LEU A 91 11.08 6.89 22.70
N GLN A 92 10.35 6.70 23.81
CA GLN A 92 9.81 7.76 24.69
C GLN A 92 10.76 8.14 25.83
N GLY A 93 12.07 7.89 25.69
CA GLY A 93 13.07 8.03 26.76
C GLY A 93 13.27 9.44 27.35
N ILE A 94 12.47 10.44 26.99
CA ILE A 94 12.51 11.79 27.56
C ILE A 94 11.08 12.35 27.66
N ASP A 95 10.71 12.86 28.84
CA ASP A 95 9.45 13.56 29.14
C ASP A 95 9.35 14.92 28.38
N THR A 96 9.32 14.93 27.05
CA THR A 96 9.24 16.15 26.22
C THR A 96 7.87 16.33 25.58
N LEU A 97 7.55 17.60 25.26
CA LEU A 97 6.34 18.00 24.51
C LEU A 97 6.19 17.23 23.18
N ASP A 98 7.31 16.86 22.57
CA ASP A 98 7.34 16.09 21.32
C ASP A 98 6.72 14.70 21.49
N ALA A 99 6.98 14.01 22.61
CA ALA A 99 6.38 12.70 22.89
C ALA A 99 4.83 12.78 22.96
N LEU A 100 4.29 13.87 23.50
CA LEU A 100 2.84 14.11 23.55
C LEU A 100 2.23 14.40 22.17
N LEU A 101 2.96 15.11 21.30
CA LEU A 101 2.53 15.37 19.92
C LEU A 101 2.54 14.09 19.09
N ASN A 102 3.51 13.21 19.33
CA ASN A 102 3.66 11.92 18.67
C ASN A 102 2.56 10.93 19.08
N ASP A 103 2.24 10.88 20.37
CA ASP A 103 1.12 10.08 20.87
C ASP A 103 -0.18 10.60 20.25
N LEU A 104 -0.39 11.92 20.20
CA LEU A 104 -1.56 12.53 19.57
C LEU A 104 -1.65 12.16 18.09
N GLU A 105 -0.55 12.23 17.34
CA GLU A 105 -0.51 11.85 15.94
C GLU A 105 -0.86 10.37 15.73
N SER A 106 -0.33 9.48 16.57
CA SER A 106 -0.65 8.05 16.56
C SER A 106 -2.12 7.75 16.90
N TYR A 107 -2.75 8.59 17.73
CA TYR A 107 -4.20 8.50 17.98
C TYR A 107 -5.02 9.06 16.82
N LEU A 108 -4.64 10.21 16.25
CA LEU A 108 -5.29 10.80 15.07
C LEU A 108 -5.25 9.85 13.87
N GLN A 109 -4.14 9.12 13.73
CA GLN A 109 -3.89 8.08 12.75
C GLN A 109 -5.00 7.03 12.70
N PHE A 110 -5.35 6.45 13.84
CA PHE A 110 -6.44 5.48 13.94
C PHE A 110 -7.78 6.04 13.46
N PHE A 111 -8.07 7.31 13.78
CA PHE A 111 -9.31 7.95 13.36
C PHE A 111 -9.33 8.25 11.87
N SER A 112 -8.18 8.49 11.23
CA SER A 112 -8.12 8.86 9.81
C SER A 112 -8.43 7.71 8.84
N ALA A 113 -8.17 6.44 9.19
CA ALA A 113 -8.56 5.28 8.36
C ALA A 113 -8.87 4.01 9.20
N PRO A 114 -9.98 3.97 9.94
CA PRO A 114 -10.34 2.81 10.77
C PRO A 114 -10.56 1.52 9.94
N GLY A 115 -10.95 1.66 8.67
CA GLY A 115 -11.20 0.52 7.78
C GLY A 115 -9.96 -0.33 7.51
N ALA A 116 -8.79 0.30 7.31
CA ALA A 116 -7.55 -0.41 7.02
C ALA A 116 -7.09 -1.25 8.23
N THR A 117 -7.19 -0.69 9.44
CA THR A 117 -6.89 -1.42 10.68
C THR A 117 -7.79 -2.65 10.87
N VAL A 118 -9.09 -2.50 10.61
CA VAL A 118 -10.06 -3.62 10.71
C VAL A 118 -9.77 -4.71 9.68
N GLU A 119 -9.35 -4.34 8.47
CA GLU A 119 -9.03 -5.30 7.42
C GLU A 119 -7.81 -6.16 7.75
N VAL A 120 -6.74 -5.57 8.28
CA VAL A 120 -5.55 -6.31 8.75
C VAL A 120 -5.95 -7.34 9.80
N ALA A 121 -6.73 -6.92 10.80
CA ALA A 121 -7.24 -7.83 11.82
C ALA A 121 -8.15 -8.93 11.23
N ALA A 122 -9.04 -8.58 10.30
CA ALA A 122 -9.95 -9.55 9.67
C ALA A 122 -9.20 -10.61 8.85
N ARG A 123 -8.22 -10.20 8.03
CA ARG A 123 -7.37 -11.13 7.25
C ARG A 123 -6.60 -12.06 8.18
N GLY A 124 -6.01 -11.53 9.25
CA GLY A 124 -5.32 -12.32 10.27
C GLY A 124 -6.23 -13.37 10.93
N LEU A 125 -7.46 -12.98 11.31
CA LEU A 125 -8.46 -13.90 11.86
C LEU A 125 -8.86 -15.00 10.86
N VAL A 126 -9.05 -14.67 9.59
CA VAL A 126 -9.40 -15.65 8.53
C VAL A 126 -8.25 -16.66 8.36
N TRP A 127 -7.01 -16.19 8.33
CA TRP A 127 -5.85 -17.05 8.19
C TRP A 127 -5.66 -17.99 9.39
N ASP A 128 -5.77 -17.47 10.61
CA ASP A 128 -5.69 -18.29 11.83
C ASP A 128 -6.86 -19.28 11.92
N ALA A 129 -8.08 -18.87 11.54
CA ALA A 129 -9.24 -19.77 11.45
C ALA A 129 -8.98 -20.94 10.49
N ALA A 130 -8.47 -20.66 9.29
CA ALA A 130 -8.15 -21.67 8.28
C ALA A 130 -7.06 -22.62 8.76
N ARG A 131 -5.99 -22.09 9.37
CA ARG A 131 -4.88 -22.89 9.93
C ARG A 131 -5.37 -23.82 11.04
N ARG A 132 -6.19 -23.32 11.96
CA ARG A 132 -6.78 -24.12 13.05
C ARG A 132 -7.75 -25.16 12.55
N ALA A 133 -8.56 -24.82 11.55
CA ALA A 133 -9.45 -25.78 10.91
C ALA A 133 -8.64 -26.91 10.25
N ALA A 134 -7.59 -26.58 9.50
CA ALA A 134 -6.71 -27.58 8.89
C ALA A 134 -6.03 -28.48 9.94
N LEU A 135 -5.48 -27.90 11.01
CA LEU A 135 -4.86 -28.65 12.11
C LEU A 135 -5.88 -29.58 12.80
N THR A 136 -7.07 -29.06 13.13
CA THR A 136 -8.15 -29.83 13.77
C THR A 136 -8.59 -30.99 12.87
N PHE A 137 -8.73 -30.74 11.57
CA PHE A 137 -9.08 -31.76 10.59
C PHE A 137 -8.04 -32.88 10.53
N VAL A 138 -6.75 -32.52 10.50
CA VAL A 138 -5.64 -33.48 10.50
C VAL A 138 -5.61 -34.28 11.80
N LEU A 139 -5.81 -33.64 12.96
CA LEU A 139 -5.81 -34.31 14.26
C LEU A 139 -6.97 -35.29 14.41
N ILE A 140 -8.20 -34.89 14.05
CA ILE A 140 -9.37 -35.78 14.12
C ILE A 140 -9.18 -36.96 13.15
N THR A 141 -8.82 -36.67 11.90
CA THR A 141 -8.64 -37.70 10.87
C THR A 141 -7.51 -38.65 11.23
N GLY A 142 -6.36 -38.12 11.65
CA GLY A 142 -5.20 -38.87 12.11
C GLY A 142 -5.52 -39.77 13.31
N SER A 143 -6.24 -39.25 14.31
CA SER A 143 -6.67 -40.01 15.48
C SER A 143 -7.60 -41.17 15.10
N VAL A 144 -8.56 -40.92 14.20
CA VAL A 144 -9.46 -41.96 13.68
C VAL A 144 -8.68 -43.04 12.92
N LEU A 145 -7.71 -42.66 12.09
CA LEU A 145 -6.88 -43.59 11.32
C LEU A 145 -5.93 -44.40 12.23
N ALA A 146 -5.30 -43.76 13.22
CA ALA A 146 -4.44 -44.40 14.20
C ALA A 146 -5.22 -45.42 15.05
N LEU A 147 -6.38 -45.02 15.58
CA LEU A 147 -7.26 -45.92 16.33
C LEU A 147 -7.69 -47.12 15.45
N ARG A 148 -8.00 -46.88 14.18
CA ARG A 148 -8.31 -47.94 13.22
C ARG A 148 -7.14 -48.90 12.96
N ALA A 149 -5.90 -48.41 12.99
CA ALA A 149 -4.71 -49.23 12.82
C ALA A 149 -4.48 -50.11 14.07
N VAL A 150 -4.51 -49.50 15.26
CA VAL A 150 -4.29 -50.18 16.55
C VAL A 150 -5.33 -51.27 16.83
N MET A 151 -6.62 -51.02 16.54
CA MET A 151 -7.68 -52.00 16.84
C MET A 151 -7.65 -53.26 15.95
N GLY A 152 -6.94 -53.27 14.82
CA GLY A 152 -6.97 -54.41 13.88
C GLY A 152 -8.36 -54.64 13.24
N ARG A 153 -8.49 -55.56 12.26
CA ARG A 153 -9.78 -55.78 11.55
C ARG A 153 -10.83 -56.47 12.43
N THR A 154 -10.43 -57.47 13.20
CA THR A 154 -11.32 -58.32 13.99
C THR A 154 -12.04 -57.55 15.10
N ARG A 155 -11.29 -56.76 15.88
CA ARG A 155 -11.84 -55.93 16.97
C ARG A 155 -12.72 -54.80 16.45
N ARG A 156 -12.43 -54.26 15.26
CA ARG A 156 -13.29 -53.27 14.58
C ARG A 156 -14.67 -53.85 14.23
N GLU A 157 -14.73 -55.10 13.79
CA GLU A 157 -15.99 -55.76 13.44
C GLU A 157 -16.81 -56.14 14.67
N GLU A 158 -16.16 -56.46 15.78
CA GLU A 158 -16.78 -56.70 17.08
C GLU A 158 -17.39 -55.41 17.65
N VAL A 159 -16.59 -54.33 17.70
CA VAL A 159 -17.05 -53.00 18.14
C VAL A 159 -18.15 -52.46 17.23
N ALA A 160 -18.04 -52.62 15.91
CA ALA A 160 -19.10 -52.20 14.99
C ALA A 160 -20.41 -52.95 15.26
N ARG A 161 -20.37 -54.27 15.52
CA ARG A 161 -21.57 -55.05 15.87
C ARG A 161 -22.19 -54.61 17.19
N ALA A 162 -21.38 -54.29 18.20
CA ALA A 162 -21.85 -53.79 19.49
C ALA A 162 -22.46 -52.38 19.41
N LEU A 163 -21.97 -51.53 18.50
CA LEU A 163 -22.42 -50.14 18.33
C LEU A 163 -23.62 -49.99 17.37
N VAL A 164 -23.94 -50.99 16.54
CA VAL A 164 -25.07 -50.97 15.60
C VAL A 164 -26.42 -50.65 16.26
N PRO A 165 -26.79 -51.26 17.41
CA PRO A 165 -28.04 -50.94 18.12
C PRO A 165 -28.08 -49.49 18.60
N HIS A 166 -26.91 -48.95 18.94
CA HIS A 166 -26.75 -47.62 19.52
C HIS A 166 -26.47 -46.54 18.46
N ARG A 167 -26.57 -46.83 17.16
CA ARG A 167 -26.17 -45.88 16.11
C ARG A 167 -26.84 -44.50 16.25
N ARG A 168 -28.13 -44.46 16.61
CA ARG A 168 -28.88 -43.20 16.76
C ARG A 168 -28.38 -42.40 17.96
N LEU A 169 -28.09 -43.08 19.06
CA LEU A 169 -27.47 -42.49 20.25
C LEU A 169 -26.06 -42.01 19.98
N LEU A 170 -25.25 -42.75 19.22
CA LEU A 170 -23.89 -42.35 18.86
C LEU A 170 -23.87 -41.19 17.85
N THR A 171 -24.84 -41.13 16.93
CA THR A 171 -25.00 -39.99 16.02
C THR A 171 -25.46 -38.76 16.80
N GLY A 172 -26.41 -38.93 17.74
CA GLY A 172 -26.82 -37.87 18.66
C GLY A 172 -25.70 -37.42 19.58
N ALA A 173 -24.91 -38.34 20.13
CA ALA A 173 -23.75 -38.04 20.96
C ALA A 173 -22.64 -37.36 20.16
N ALA A 174 -22.41 -37.74 18.91
CA ALA A 174 -21.48 -37.04 18.03
C ALA A 174 -21.96 -35.61 17.75
N VAL A 175 -23.25 -35.41 17.44
CA VAL A 175 -23.84 -34.07 17.29
C VAL A 175 -23.71 -33.27 18.58
N VAL A 176 -23.97 -33.88 19.74
CA VAL A 176 -23.79 -33.27 21.05
C VAL A 176 -22.32 -32.95 21.29
N VAL A 177 -21.36 -33.78 20.91
CA VAL A 177 -19.92 -33.47 21.01
C VAL A 177 -19.53 -32.33 20.08
N VAL A 178 -20.13 -32.22 18.90
CA VAL A 178 -19.92 -31.08 17.99
C VAL A 178 -20.49 -29.79 18.57
N VAL A 179 -21.71 -29.86 19.10
CA VAL A 179 -22.37 -28.73 19.76
C VAL A 179 -21.60 -28.35 21.02
N VAL A 180 -21.21 -29.32 21.85
CA VAL A 180 -20.48 -29.15 23.10
C VAL A 180 -19.06 -28.66 22.84
N ALA A 181 -18.37 -29.17 21.82
CA ALA A 181 -17.07 -28.63 21.42
C ALA A 181 -17.21 -27.16 21.02
N GLY A 182 -18.23 -26.81 20.22
CA GLY A 182 -18.54 -25.43 19.88
C GLY A 182 -18.85 -24.56 21.11
N THR A 183 -19.62 -25.07 22.09
CA THR A 183 -19.99 -24.32 23.30
C THR A 183 -18.91 -24.28 24.38
N VAL A 184 -18.03 -25.28 24.44
CA VAL A 184 -16.93 -25.34 25.42
C VAL A 184 -15.76 -24.49 24.93
N THR A 185 -15.54 -24.38 23.62
CA THR A 185 -14.59 -23.41 23.06
C THR A 185 -15.09 -21.97 23.14
N SER A 186 -16.39 -21.73 23.28
CA SER A 186 -16.95 -20.41 23.53
C SER A 186 -16.96 -19.99 25.00
N GLY A 187 -16.40 -20.81 25.90
CA GLY A 187 -16.29 -20.54 27.34
C GLY A 187 -15.24 -19.48 27.72
N GLY A 188 -14.97 -18.52 26.84
CA GLY A 188 -14.16 -17.35 27.15
C GLY A 188 -15.04 -16.28 27.78
N THR A 189 -15.05 -16.23 29.12
CA THR A 189 -15.57 -15.15 29.98
C THR A 189 -16.58 -14.22 29.30
N GLU A 190 -17.87 -14.37 29.63
CA GLU A 190 -18.89 -13.37 29.33
C GLU A 190 -18.34 -11.96 29.61
N PRO A 191 -18.43 -11.00 28.67
CA PRO A 191 -18.25 -9.61 29.05
C PRO A 191 -19.27 -9.27 30.14
N PRO A 192 -18.99 -8.33 31.06
CA PRO A 192 -19.96 -7.97 32.08
C PRO A 192 -21.26 -7.55 31.37
N GLY A 193 -22.39 -8.15 31.75
CA GLY A 193 -23.72 -7.83 31.23
C GLY A 193 -24.09 -6.34 31.33
N VAL A 194 -23.28 -5.54 32.02
CA VAL A 194 -23.35 -4.09 32.16
C VAL A 194 -23.39 -3.35 30.82
N ALA A 195 -22.66 -3.77 29.78
CA ALA A 195 -22.58 -3.00 28.53
C ALA A 195 -23.84 -3.11 27.64
N ARG A 196 -24.64 -4.18 27.77
CA ARG A 196 -25.92 -4.31 27.03
C ARG A 196 -27.03 -3.42 27.57
N ASP A 197 -26.91 -3.00 28.83
CA ASP A 197 -27.88 -2.12 29.50
C ASP A 197 -27.55 -0.63 29.36
N VAL A 198 -26.42 -0.27 28.72
CA VAL A 198 -26.03 1.13 28.46
C VAL A 198 -26.65 1.60 27.14
N ALA A 199 -27.25 2.79 27.17
CA ALA A 199 -27.81 3.41 25.98
C ALA A 199 -26.70 3.70 24.92
N PRO A 200 -26.98 3.53 23.62
CA PRO A 200 -26.05 3.94 22.57
C PRO A 200 -25.69 5.42 22.69
N SER A 201 -24.43 5.75 22.45
CA SER A 201 -23.98 7.14 22.40
C SER A 201 -24.36 7.77 21.07
N THR A 202 -25.03 8.91 21.11
CA THR A 202 -25.41 9.69 19.92
C THR A 202 -24.21 10.38 19.26
N VAL A 203 -23.06 10.40 19.93
CA VAL A 203 -21.82 11.02 19.42
C VAL A 203 -21.35 10.32 18.14
N PHE A 204 -21.61 9.03 18.01
CA PHE A 204 -21.17 8.20 16.89
C PHE A 204 -22.20 8.08 15.76
N ASP A 205 -23.33 8.76 15.84
CA ASP A 205 -24.38 8.70 14.82
C ASP A 205 -23.83 9.12 13.45
N GLY A 206 -24.06 8.33 12.39
CA GLY A 206 -23.51 8.59 11.06
C GLY A 206 -21.99 8.39 10.97
N THR A 207 -21.43 7.49 11.78
CA THR A 207 -20.04 7.01 11.69
C THR A 207 -20.02 5.47 11.65
N PRO A 208 -18.88 4.83 11.34
CA PRO A 208 -18.76 3.37 11.44
C PRO A 208 -19.05 2.78 12.84
N LEU A 209 -19.05 3.62 13.89
CA LEU A 209 -19.37 3.23 15.27
C LEU A 209 -20.80 3.60 15.69
N GLU A 210 -21.71 3.86 14.74
CA GLU A 210 -23.10 4.16 15.04
C GLU A 210 -23.74 3.04 15.89
N GLY A 211 -24.47 3.45 16.93
CA GLY A 211 -25.02 2.50 17.91
C GLY A 211 -24.04 2.02 18.97
N ALA A 212 -22.79 2.53 18.99
CA ALA A 212 -21.79 2.15 19.99
C ALA A 212 -22.23 2.50 21.41
N ARG A 213 -22.09 1.51 22.30
CA ARG A 213 -22.35 1.63 23.73
C ARG A 213 -21.01 1.72 24.45
N VAL A 214 -20.80 2.79 25.21
CA VAL A 214 -19.53 3.07 25.89
C VAL A 214 -19.72 2.93 27.39
N THR A 215 -18.80 2.23 28.05
CA THR A 215 -18.82 2.06 29.51
C THR A 215 -17.58 2.66 30.17
N GLY A 216 -17.59 2.72 31.51
CA GLY A 216 -16.42 3.10 32.30
C GLY A 216 -16.11 4.59 32.27
N ARG A 217 -14.84 4.94 32.46
CA ARG A 217 -14.36 6.33 32.47
C ARG A 217 -14.37 6.94 31.08
N LEU A 218 -14.26 6.12 30.05
CA LEU A 218 -14.27 6.54 28.66
C LEU A 218 -15.60 7.17 28.24
N ALA A 219 -16.72 6.72 28.81
CA ALA A 219 -18.05 7.29 28.52
C ALA A 219 -18.06 8.82 28.76
N GLY A 220 -17.54 9.28 29.89
CA GLY A 220 -17.47 10.72 30.19
C GLY A 220 -16.51 11.51 29.28
N VAL A 221 -15.44 10.86 28.79
CA VAL A 221 -14.50 11.47 27.83
C VAL A 221 -15.16 11.60 26.47
N ILE A 222 -15.85 10.57 25.98
CA ILE A 222 -16.55 10.57 24.69
C ILE A 222 -17.70 11.58 24.71
N ASP A 223 -18.45 11.68 25.81
CA ASP A 223 -19.51 12.69 25.94
C ASP A 223 -18.98 14.13 25.86
N THR A 224 -17.74 14.35 26.28
CA THR A 224 -17.11 15.68 26.29
C THR A 224 -16.37 16.00 24.99
N TYR A 225 -15.63 15.03 24.45
CA TYR A 225 -14.67 15.24 23.36
C TYR A 225 -14.97 14.44 22.10
N GLY A 226 -15.82 13.42 22.16
CA GLY A 226 -16.03 12.52 21.03
C GLY A 226 -16.63 13.22 19.81
N GLY A 227 -17.43 14.27 20.02
CA GLY A 227 -17.95 15.10 18.91
C GLY A 227 -16.84 15.74 18.09
N TYR A 228 -15.78 16.26 18.73
CA TYR A 228 -14.64 16.86 18.04
C TYR A 228 -13.86 15.83 17.22
N VAL A 229 -13.71 14.61 17.73
CA VAL A 229 -13.00 13.53 17.03
C VAL A 229 -13.79 13.08 15.80
N VAL A 230 -15.11 12.94 15.93
CA VAL A 230 -16.00 12.58 14.81
C VAL A 230 -16.03 13.69 13.76
N GLU A 231 -16.04 14.96 14.17
CA GLU A 231 -15.94 16.11 13.27
C GLU A 231 -14.62 16.11 12.51
N ALA A 232 -13.49 15.92 13.21
CA ALA A 232 -12.17 15.82 12.58
C ALA A 232 -12.08 14.66 11.57
N TYR A 233 -12.67 13.50 11.88
CA TYR A 233 -12.79 12.40 10.93
C TYR A 233 -13.61 12.78 9.69
N ARG A 234 -14.77 13.41 9.88
CA ARG A 234 -15.63 13.83 8.77
C ARG A 234 -14.94 14.86 7.89
N ASP A 235 -14.27 15.83 8.49
CA ASP A 235 -13.52 16.85 7.77
C ASP A 235 -12.40 16.22 6.95
N ASN A 236 -11.73 15.20 7.49
CA ASN A 236 -10.72 14.42 6.78
C ASN A 236 -11.31 13.69 5.55
N GLU A 237 -12.41 12.96 5.73
CA GLU A 237 -13.08 12.24 4.64
C GLU A 237 -13.59 13.18 3.54
N VAL A 238 -14.17 14.31 3.93
CA VAL A 238 -14.63 15.34 2.99
C VAL A 238 -13.46 15.93 2.22
N PHE A 239 -12.35 16.24 2.90
CA PHE A 239 -11.15 16.79 2.28
C PHE A 239 -10.62 15.86 1.17
N TYR A 240 -10.38 14.58 1.47
CA TYR A 240 -9.77 13.67 0.50
C TYR A 240 -10.74 13.23 -0.59
N THR A 241 -12.04 13.15 -0.31
CA THR A 241 -13.07 12.95 -1.34
C THR A 241 -13.08 14.12 -2.33
N GLN A 242 -13.00 15.36 -1.83
CA GLN A 242 -12.94 16.54 -2.68
C GLN A 242 -11.63 16.62 -3.45
N ALA A 243 -10.49 16.32 -2.81
CA ALA A 243 -9.19 16.29 -3.47
C ALA A 243 -9.14 15.28 -4.62
N ARG A 244 -9.68 14.06 -4.42
CA ARG A 244 -9.82 13.05 -5.47
C ARG A 244 -10.69 13.54 -6.63
N THR A 245 -11.86 14.12 -6.31
CA THR A 245 -12.77 14.67 -7.33
C THR A 245 -12.10 15.78 -8.15
N ASN A 246 -11.38 16.69 -7.47
CA ASN A 246 -10.64 17.77 -8.12
C ASN A 246 -9.48 17.24 -8.98
N LEU A 247 -8.84 16.14 -8.58
CA LEU A 247 -7.83 15.46 -9.37
C LEU A 247 -8.41 14.90 -10.68
N GLU A 248 -9.49 14.13 -10.60
CA GLU A 248 -10.17 13.57 -11.77
C GLU A 248 -10.57 14.67 -12.76
N GLN A 249 -11.17 15.77 -12.27
CA GLN A 249 -11.54 16.92 -13.09
C GLN A 249 -10.33 17.60 -13.72
N SER A 250 -9.32 17.93 -12.90
CA SER A 250 -8.09 18.60 -13.38
C SER A 250 -7.33 17.75 -14.40
N TRP A 251 -7.40 16.43 -14.28
CA TRP A 251 -6.79 15.51 -15.23
C TRP A 251 -7.50 15.55 -16.58
N VAL A 252 -8.83 15.43 -16.60
CA VAL A 252 -9.64 15.51 -17.82
C VAL A 252 -9.40 16.84 -18.55
N GLU A 253 -9.42 17.96 -17.81
CA GLU A 253 -9.14 19.28 -18.36
C GLU A 253 -7.73 19.37 -18.97
N ARG A 254 -6.72 18.83 -18.28
CA ARG A 254 -5.34 18.83 -18.78
C ARG A 254 -5.20 17.99 -20.04
N VAL A 255 -5.74 16.77 -20.08
CA VAL A 255 -5.66 15.89 -21.24
C VAL A 255 -6.32 16.53 -22.46
N ALA A 256 -7.48 17.17 -22.28
CA ALA A 256 -8.14 17.91 -23.36
C ALA A 256 -7.28 19.09 -23.86
N ALA A 257 -6.69 19.87 -22.95
CA ALA A 257 -5.79 20.97 -23.31
C ALA A 257 -4.52 20.47 -24.04
N ASP A 258 -3.96 19.34 -23.63
CA ASP A 258 -2.78 18.75 -24.25
C ASP A 258 -3.08 18.26 -25.67
N ALA A 259 -4.27 17.69 -25.91
CA ALA A 259 -4.74 17.30 -27.23
C ALA A 259 -4.90 18.52 -28.17
N GLU A 260 -5.51 19.61 -27.68
CA GLU A 260 -5.66 20.85 -28.45
C GLU A 260 -4.27 21.46 -28.81
N ILE A 261 -3.34 21.48 -27.85
CA ILE A 261 -1.97 21.95 -28.09
C ILE A 261 -1.25 21.05 -29.11
N ALA A 262 -1.45 19.73 -29.06
CA ALA A 262 -0.88 18.79 -30.01
C ALA A 262 -1.43 19.02 -31.43
N GLU A 263 -2.74 19.21 -31.57
CA GLU A 263 -3.39 19.52 -32.85
C GLU A 263 -2.90 20.87 -33.42
N LEU A 264 -2.82 21.90 -32.58
CA LEU A 264 -2.29 23.21 -32.98
C LEU A 264 -0.83 23.10 -33.46
N ARG A 265 0.01 22.33 -32.75
CA ARG A 265 1.40 22.06 -33.17
C ARG A 265 1.46 21.29 -34.49
N ALA A 266 0.58 20.31 -34.70
CA ALA A 266 0.51 19.56 -35.94
C ALA A 266 0.09 20.46 -37.12
N SER A 267 -0.91 21.32 -36.91
CA SER A 267 -1.39 22.31 -37.89
C SER A 267 -0.30 23.33 -38.26
N LEU A 268 0.41 23.89 -37.27
CA LEU A 268 1.54 24.79 -37.51
C LEU A 268 2.66 24.12 -38.32
N ARG A 269 2.98 22.85 -38.04
CA ARG A 269 3.93 22.06 -38.84
C ARG A 269 3.44 21.79 -40.26
N GLY A 270 2.14 21.54 -40.43
CA GLY A 270 1.51 21.35 -41.74
C GLY A 270 1.59 22.62 -42.60
N ASN A 271 1.30 23.78 -42.01
CA ASN A 271 1.33 25.08 -42.68
C ASN A 271 2.75 25.51 -43.09
N LEU A 272 3.77 25.10 -42.34
CA LEU A 272 5.18 25.31 -42.68
C LEU A 272 5.70 24.36 -43.79
N ARG A 273 4.95 23.33 -44.16
CA ARG A 273 5.28 22.39 -45.26
C ARG A 273 4.60 22.74 -46.59
N THR A 274 3.63 23.66 -46.60
CA THR A 274 3.04 24.18 -47.84
C THR A 274 4.03 25.15 -48.51
N PRO A 275 4.50 24.89 -49.75
CA PRO A 275 5.29 25.86 -50.49
C PRO A 275 4.43 27.12 -50.70
N VAL A 276 4.93 28.26 -50.25
CA VAL A 276 4.40 29.56 -50.67
C VAL A 276 4.53 29.59 -52.21
N PRO A 277 3.46 29.85 -52.97
CA PRO A 277 3.58 30.05 -54.41
C PRO A 277 4.53 31.23 -54.61
N SER A 278 5.62 31.00 -55.35
CA SER A 278 6.55 32.03 -55.77
C SER A 278 5.74 33.12 -56.48
N ALA A 279 5.49 34.25 -55.81
CA ALA A 279 5.08 35.44 -56.52
C ALA A 279 6.28 35.83 -57.40
N GLU A 280 6.09 35.77 -58.71
CA GLU A 280 7.01 36.36 -59.68
C GLU A 280 7.15 37.84 -59.34
N VAL A 281 8.31 38.21 -58.80
CA VAL A 281 8.72 39.61 -58.66
C VAL A 281 9.63 39.87 -59.84
N ASP A 282 9.12 40.65 -60.78
CA ASP A 282 9.84 41.19 -61.92
C ASP A 282 11.12 41.90 -61.46
N THR A 283 12.23 41.51 -62.11
CA THR A 283 13.56 42.07 -61.90
C THR A 283 13.68 43.43 -62.60
N GLU A 284 13.84 44.50 -61.83
CA GLU A 284 14.59 45.69 -62.27
C GLU A 284 15.55 46.14 -61.14
N ASP A 285 16.84 46.02 -61.44
CA ASP A 285 17.97 46.59 -60.68
C ASP A 285 18.29 47.98 -61.29
N PRO A 286 18.71 48.99 -60.50
CA PRO A 286 20.15 49.11 -60.29
C PRO A 286 20.58 49.59 -58.90
N ALA A 287 21.57 48.88 -58.36
CA ALA A 287 22.83 49.36 -57.77
C ALA A 287 22.81 50.52 -56.76
N THR A 288 23.19 50.23 -55.51
CA THR A 288 24.05 51.09 -54.68
C THR A 288 24.85 50.24 -53.68
N GLU A 289 26.15 50.52 -53.57
CA GLU A 289 27.15 49.81 -52.75
C GLU A 289 27.13 50.13 -51.24
N SER A 290 27.43 49.08 -50.45
CA SER A 290 28.18 49.00 -49.15
C SER A 290 27.53 49.32 -47.79
N PRO A 291 28.05 48.78 -46.65
CA PRO A 291 28.60 47.43 -46.41
C PRO A 291 28.16 46.76 -45.07
N ALA A 292 28.41 45.45 -44.97
CA ALA A 292 28.68 44.62 -43.78
C ALA A 292 27.70 44.55 -42.58
N VAL A 293 27.03 43.40 -42.42
CA VAL A 293 27.00 42.64 -41.15
C VAL A 293 27.06 41.15 -41.47
N GLN A 294 28.11 40.47 -41.01
CA GLN A 294 28.19 39.01 -40.95
C GLN A 294 27.21 38.51 -39.89
N GLY A 295 26.08 37.97 -40.33
CA GLY A 295 25.14 37.22 -39.49
C GLY A 295 25.30 35.74 -39.79
N ALA A 296 25.92 35.02 -38.86
CA ALA A 296 26.06 33.57 -38.91
C ALA A 296 24.71 32.91 -39.20
N GLY A 297 24.65 32.11 -40.26
CA GLY A 297 23.58 31.14 -40.48
C GLY A 297 23.61 30.12 -39.36
N GLY A 298 22.89 30.39 -38.28
CA GLY A 298 22.60 29.41 -37.25
C GLY A 298 21.73 28.32 -37.87
N PRO A 299 22.10 27.03 -37.77
CA PRO A 299 21.24 25.97 -38.26
C PRO A 299 19.94 26.00 -37.45
N THR A 300 18.84 26.22 -38.16
CA THR A 300 17.48 26.00 -37.68
C THR A 300 17.43 24.59 -37.10
N PRO A 301 17.03 24.37 -35.84
CA PRO A 301 16.97 23.01 -35.32
C PRO A 301 15.80 22.31 -36.00
N MET A 302 16.13 21.48 -36.98
CA MET A 302 15.26 20.54 -37.63
C MET A 302 15.13 19.34 -36.69
N TRP A 303 13.97 19.16 -36.05
CA TRP A 303 13.71 17.97 -35.20
C TRP A 303 12.81 17.00 -35.96
N PRO A 304 13.34 15.92 -36.53
CA PRO A 304 12.61 14.67 -36.67
C PRO A 304 13.04 13.76 -35.51
N GLY A 305 12.32 13.82 -34.38
CA GLY A 305 12.44 12.77 -33.37
C GLY A 305 11.59 11.59 -33.79
N VAL A 306 12.12 10.38 -33.68
CA VAL A 306 11.30 9.17 -33.62
C VAL A 306 10.26 9.42 -32.52
N VAL A 307 8.99 9.43 -32.91
CA VAL A 307 7.89 9.41 -31.96
C VAL A 307 7.84 7.95 -31.54
N THR A 308 8.34 7.61 -30.35
CA THR A 308 8.00 6.32 -29.73
C THR A 308 6.49 6.26 -29.68
N ASP A 309 5.92 5.15 -30.13
CA ASP A 309 4.49 4.93 -30.06
C ASP A 309 4.08 5.08 -28.58
N PRO A 310 3.12 5.96 -28.24
CA PRO A 310 2.64 6.07 -26.86
C PRO A 310 2.26 4.72 -26.25
N ASP A 311 1.82 3.77 -27.09
CA ASP A 311 1.41 2.42 -26.70
C ASP A 311 2.61 1.50 -26.33
N GLU A 312 3.85 1.93 -26.58
CA GLU A 312 5.08 1.21 -26.22
C GLU A 312 5.76 1.79 -24.95
N LEU A 313 5.22 2.85 -24.35
CA LEU A 313 5.80 3.48 -23.18
C LEU A 313 5.31 2.82 -21.89
N VAL A 314 6.23 2.65 -20.93
CA VAL A 314 5.88 2.21 -19.57
C VAL A 314 5.59 3.45 -18.72
N THR A 315 4.40 3.53 -18.13
CA THR A 315 3.96 4.64 -17.30
C THR A 315 4.07 4.29 -15.81
N ALA A 316 4.84 5.07 -15.06
CA ALA A 316 5.03 4.89 -13.63
C ALA A 316 4.49 6.09 -12.84
N VAL A 317 3.89 5.83 -11.67
CA VAL A 317 3.58 6.88 -10.67
C VAL A 317 4.60 6.82 -9.55
N VAL A 318 5.31 7.93 -9.32
CA VAL A 318 6.24 8.10 -8.19
C VAL A 318 5.49 8.70 -7.01
N VAL A 319 5.60 8.04 -5.87
CA VAL A 319 5.18 8.52 -4.55
C VAL A 319 6.37 8.46 -3.59
N ALA A 320 6.36 9.32 -2.58
CA ALA A 320 7.40 9.36 -1.55
C ALA A 320 6.90 10.06 -0.29
N ASP A 321 7.52 9.79 0.86
CA ASP A 321 7.22 10.46 2.13
C ASP A 321 5.70 10.45 2.42
N LEU A 322 5.11 9.26 2.35
CA LEU A 322 3.69 9.03 2.57
C LEU A 322 3.33 9.22 4.04
N HIS A 323 4.27 8.96 4.96
CA HIS A 323 4.19 9.33 6.37
C HIS A 323 2.86 8.93 7.00
N CYS A 324 2.39 7.74 6.62
CA CYS A 324 1.11 7.18 7.01
C CYS A 324 -0.11 8.11 6.81
N ASN A 325 -0.06 9.06 5.87
CA ASN A 325 -1.22 9.84 5.48
C ASN A 325 -2.13 9.03 4.55
N VAL A 326 -2.81 8.06 5.15
CA VAL A 326 -3.76 7.14 4.51
C VAL A 326 -4.90 7.84 3.77
N GLY A 327 -5.21 9.10 4.07
CA GLY A 327 -6.19 9.88 3.31
C GLY A 327 -5.76 10.14 1.87
N MET A 328 -4.46 10.15 1.59
CA MET A 328 -3.93 10.25 0.22
C MET A 328 -4.04 8.95 -0.57
N ALA A 329 -4.29 7.79 0.06
CA ALA A 329 -4.42 6.50 -0.63
C ALA A 329 -5.44 6.52 -1.78
N PRO A 330 -6.70 6.98 -1.59
CA PRO A 330 -7.67 7.06 -2.69
C PRO A 330 -7.31 8.10 -3.76
N VAL A 331 -6.50 9.10 -3.42
CA VAL A 331 -6.03 10.13 -4.38
C VAL A 331 -4.89 9.56 -5.24
N VAL A 332 -3.97 8.82 -4.63
CA VAL A 332 -2.90 8.08 -5.32
C VAL A 332 -3.52 7.03 -6.24
N GLY A 333 -4.45 6.21 -5.72
CA GLY A 333 -5.16 5.19 -6.49
C GLY A 333 -5.87 5.77 -7.72
N ALA A 334 -6.58 6.88 -7.55
CA ALA A 334 -7.22 7.58 -8.66
C ALA A 334 -6.20 8.07 -9.71
N LEU A 335 -5.03 8.58 -9.31
CA LEU A 335 -4.00 8.96 -10.27
C LEU A 335 -3.47 7.74 -11.05
N VAL A 336 -3.18 6.64 -10.35
CA VAL A 336 -2.69 5.39 -10.93
C VAL A 336 -3.66 4.86 -11.98
N GLU A 337 -4.97 4.92 -11.71
CA GLU A 337 -6.02 4.54 -12.66
C GLU A 337 -6.13 5.54 -13.83
N LEU A 338 -6.13 6.85 -13.56
CA LEU A 338 -6.28 7.91 -14.58
C LEU A 338 -5.14 7.93 -15.61
N VAL A 339 -3.95 7.48 -15.22
CA VAL A 339 -2.77 7.44 -16.09
C VAL A 339 -2.55 6.08 -16.73
N ASP A 340 -3.37 5.08 -16.40
CA ASP A 340 -3.17 3.67 -16.77
C ASP A 340 -1.74 3.21 -16.43
N ALA A 341 -1.32 3.40 -15.18
CA ALA A 341 0.04 3.14 -14.78
C ALA A 341 0.37 1.64 -14.78
N ASP A 342 1.53 1.31 -15.35
CA ASP A 342 2.11 -0.03 -15.38
C ASP A 342 2.82 -0.41 -14.08
N LEU A 343 3.24 0.59 -13.29
CA LEU A 343 3.83 0.38 -11.96
C LEU A 343 3.75 1.63 -11.08
N VAL A 344 3.86 1.42 -9.77
CA VAL A 344 4.09 2.48 -8.77
C VAL A 344 5.51 2.38 -8.22
N LEU A 345 6.22 3.50 -8.20
CA LEU A 345 7.54 3.66 -7.61
C LEU A 345 7.40 4.39 -6.27
N ASN A 346 7.48 3.66 -5.17
CA ASN A 346 7.45 4.23 -3.83
C ASN A 346 8.88 4.49 -3.33
N ALA A 347 9.29 5.76 -3.28
CA ALA A 347 10.61 6.17 -2.83
C ALA A 347 10.70 6.31 -1.29
N GLY A 348 10.00 5.45 -0.55
CA GLY A 348 10.16 5.25 0.88
C GLY A 348 9.36 6.20 1.77
N ASP A 349 9.52 5.98 3.07
CA ASP A 349 8.78 6.61 4.16
C ASP A 349 7.27 6.36 4.03
N THR A 350 6.91 5.08 3.83
CA THR A 350 5.52 4.62 3.82
C THR A 350 4.88 4.82 5.20
N THR A 351 5.65 4.55 6.25
CA THR A 351 5.26 4.64 7.66
C THR A 351 5.83 5.89 8.33
N MET A 352 5.43 6.15 9.59
CA MET A 352 5.97 7.24 10.40
C MET A 352 7.07 6.78 11.34
N ASN A 353 7.06 5.53 11.77
CA ASN A 353 8.01 5.05 12.77
C ASN A 353 8.51 3.61 12.52
N GLY A 354 8.00 2.93 11.49
CA GLY A 354 8.43 1.60 11.09
C GLY A 354 8.08 0.53 12.11
N THR A 355 6.88 0.59 12.70
CA THR A 355 6.47 -0.35 13.74
C THR A 355 5.43 -1.34 13.26
N THR A 356 5.27 -2.45 14.00
CA THR A 356 4.30 -3.50 13.66
C THR A 356 2.84 -3.00 13.64
N VAL A 357 2.54 -1.95 14.41
CA VAL A 357 1.20 -1.35 14.49
C VAL A 357 0.86 -0.49 13.26
N GLU A 358 1.84 -0.10 12.46
CA GLU A 358 1.69 0.75 11.26
C GLU A 358 1.40 -0.04 9.97
N SER A 359 1.18 -1.36 10.06
CA SER A 359 0.77 -2.20 8.92
C SER A 359 -0.46 -1.68 8.16
N TYR A 360 -1.35 -0.95 8.85
CA TYR A 360 -2.52 -0.34 8.22
C TYR A 360 -2.15 0.79 7.25
N CYS A 361 -1.03 1.50 7.46
CA CYS A 361 -0.54 2.54 6.54
C CYS A 361 -0.34 1.93 5.15
N ILE A 362 0.42 0.83 5.10
CA ILE A 362 0.74 0.07 3.90
C ILE A 362 -0.53 -0.54 3.29
N THR A 363 -1.39 -1.14 4.14
CA THR A 363 -2.61 -1.80 3.68
C THR A 363 -3.60 -0.82 3.05
N ALA A 364 -3.69 0.42 3.55
CA ALA A 364 -4.54 1.46 2.97
C ALA A 364 -4.10 1.81 1.54
N PHE A 365 -2.82 2.09 1.33
CA PHE A 365 -2.29 2.36 -0.01
C PHE A 365 -2.41 1.15 -0.94
N ALA A 366 -2.07 -0.04 -0.46
CA ALA A 366 -2.16 -1.27 -1.26
C ALA A 366 -3.60 -1.58 -1.70
N ARG A 367 -4.60 -1.18 -0.93
CA ARG A 367 -6.01 -1.38 -1.26
C ARG A 367 -6.52 -0.44 -2.36
N ASP A 368 -6.07 0.81 -2.36
CA ASP A 368 -6.55 1.81 -3.33
C ASP A 368 -5.75 1.80 -4.64
N ILE A 369 -4.57 1.17 -4.66
CA ILE A 369 -3.86 0.89 -5.91
C ILE A 369 -4.64 -0.17 -6.71
N PRO A 370 -4.94 0.06 -8.00
CA PRO A 370 -5.66 -0.90 -8.85
C PRO A 370 -5.02 -2.29 -8.89
N ASP A 371 -5.87 -3.31 -8.89
CA ASP A 371 -5.43 -4.72 -8.97
C ASP A 371 -4.54 -4.94 -10.21
N GLY A 372 -3.37 -5.56 -9.99
CA GLY A 372 -2.44 -5.92 -11.05
C GLY A 372 -1.37 -4.88 -11.34
N VAL A 373 -1.45 -3.67 -10.77
CA VAL A 373 -0.37 -2.68 -10.84
C VAL A 373 0.69 -3.00 -9.77
N PRO A 374 1.91 -3.45 -10.13
CA PRO A 374 2.96 -3.72 -9.17
C PRO A 374 3.46 -2.45 -8.49
N VAL A 375 3.84 -2.57 -7.23
CA VAL A 375 4.51 -1.51 -6.47
C VAL A 375 5.94 -1.95 -6.18
N VAL A 376 6.90 -1.09 -6.50
CA VAL A 376 8.32 -1.24 -6.16
C VAL A 376 8.68 -0.18 -5.12
N VAL A 377 9.29 -0.59 -4.02
CA VAL A 377 9.55 0.28 -2.88
C VAL A 377 11.01 0.24 -2.45
N ALA A 378 11.58 1.43 -2.21
CA ALA A 378 12.85 1.62 -1.52
C ALA A 378 12.56 2.21 -0.14
N ASP A 379 12.61 1.37 0.90
CA ASP A 379 12.28 1.76 2.28
C ASP A 379 13.09 2.97 2.76
N GLY A 380 12.39 3.90 3.42
CA GLY A 380 12.98 5.13 3.94
C GLY A 380 13.49 5.02 5.37
N ASN A 381 14.00 6.13 5.91
CA ASN A 381 14.52 6.14 7.28
C ASN A 381 13.40 6.03 8.33
N HIS A 382 12.15 6.37 8.00
CA HIS A 382 11.01 6.12 8.88
C HIS A 382 10.54 4.66 8.83
N ASP A 383 10.94 3.91 7.82
CA ASP A 383 10.60 2.50 7.68
C ASP A 383 11.61 1.59 8.45
N SER A 384 11.36 0.29 8.40
CA SER A 384 12.10 -0.72 9.17
C SER A 384 12.00 -2.10 8.53
N TYR A 385 12.71 -3.08 9.09
CA TYR A 385 12.55 -4.48 8.71
C TYR A 385 11.10 -4.96 8.87
N GLU A 386 10.40 -4.48 9.90
CA GLU A 386 8.98 -4.75 10.11
C GLU A 386 8.11 -4.15 8.99
N THR A 387 8.39 -2.91 8.57
CA THR A 387 7.73 -2.29 7.41
C THR A 387 7.96 -3.13 6.15
N SER A 388 9.21 -3.47 5.83
CA SER A 388 9.51 -4.28 4.66
C SER A 388 8.75 -5.61 4.67
N ALA A 389 8.60 -6.25 5.84
CA ALA A 389 7.87 -7.50 5.96
C ALA A 389 6.37 -7.33 5.64
N GLN A 390 5.77 -6.22 6.11
CA GLN A 390 4.36 -5.88 5.85
C GLN A 390 4.13 -5.49 4.38
N GLU A 391 5.06 -4.77 3.75
CA GLU A 391 5.02 -4.44 2.33
C GLU A 391 5.05 -5.69 1.45
N ARG A 392 5.92 -6.66 1.79
CA ARG A 392 5.92 -7.97 1.11
C ARG A 392 4.62 -8.74 1.33
N GLU A 393 3.99 -8.61 2.50
CA GLU A 393 2.71 -9.28 2.80
C GLU A 393 1.56 -8.78 1.92
N VAL A 394 1.57 -7.49 1.54
CA VAL A 394 0.61 -6.92 0.58
C VAL A 394 1.03 -7.10 -0.89
N GLY A 395 2.15 -7.79 -1.14
CA GLY A 395 2.63 -8.14 -2.49
C GLY A 395 3.51 -7.08 -3.15
N TRP A 396 4.01 -6.09 -2.41
CA TRP A 396 4.95 -5.11 -2.95
C TRP A 396 6.36 -5.71 -3.08
N THR A 397 7.12 -5.18 -4.04
CA THR A 397 8.52 -5.57 -4.29
C THR A 397 9.43 -4.60 -3.55
N VAL A 398 9.96 -5.05 -2.41
CA VAL A 398 10.95 -4.30 -1.62
C VAL A 398 12.33 -4.46 -2.25
N LEU A 399 13.03 -3.34 -2.49
CA LEU A 399 14.38 -3.32 -3.03
C LEU A 399 15.42 -3.60 -1.94
N GLU A 400 16.35 -4.52 -2.22
CA GLU A 400 17.32 -5.04 -1.24
C GLU A 400 18.76 -5.06 -1.80
N GLY A 401 19.15 -3.99 -2.49
CA GLY A 401 20.52 -3.82 -3.01
C GLY A 401 20.85 -4.64 -4.25
N GLN A 402 19.82 -5.12 -4.97
CA GLN A 402 19.95 -5.89 -6.21
C GLN A 402 19.04 -5.31 -7.30
N VAL A 403 19.40 -5.55 -8.57
CA VAL A 403 18.59 -5.13 -9.71
C VAL A 403 17.36 -6.03 -9.82
N VAL A 404 16.17 -5.43 -9.89
CA VAL A 404 14.90 -6.12 -10.15
C VAL A 404 14.27 -5.55 -11.42
N GLU A 405 13.63 -6.39 -12.22
CA GLU A 405 12.90 -5.95 -13.41
C GLU A 405 11.39 -6.01 -13.15
N VAL A 406 10.72 -4.88 -13.27
CA VAL A 406 9.27 -4.76 -13.08
C VAL A 406 8.70 -3.92 -14.20
N ALA A 407 7.65 -4.44 -14.86
CA ALA A 407 7.03 -3.81 -16.03
C ALA A 407 8.04 -3.42 -17.14
N GLY A 408 9.13 -4.19 -17.30
CA GLY A 408 10.17 -3.92 -18.29
C GLY A 408 11.18 -2.84 -17.90
N VAL A 409 11.14 -2.33 -16.66
CA VAL A 409 12.11 -1.37 -16.12
C VAL A 409 13.02 -2.06 -15.11
N ARG A 410 14.34 -1.95 -15.28
CA ARG A 410 15.32 -2.50 -14.33
C ARG A 410 15.70 -1.48 -13.27
N ILE A 411 15.31 -1.79 -12.05
CA ILE A 411 15.35 -0.88 -10.91
C ILE A 411 16.37 -1.42 -9.91
N LEU A 412 17.26 -0.55 -9.45
CA LEU A 412 18.18 -0.84 -8.36
C LEU A 412 17.91 0.13 -7.22
N GLY A 413 17.78 -0.40 -6.02
CA GLY A 413 17.53 0.37 -4.80
C GLY A 413 17.85 -0.45 -3.58
N ASP A 414 17.80 0.18 -2.42
CA ASP A 414 17.96 -0.47 -1.13
C ASP A 414 17.25 0.36 -0.05
N ALA A 415 17.09 -0.21 1.14
CA ALA A 415 16.56 0.49 2.30
C ALA A 415 17.55 1.53 2.83
N ASP A 416 17.05 2.67 3.33
CA ASP A 416 17.90 3.66 4.01
C ASP A 416 18.62 3.01 5.21
N PRO A 417 19.96 3.14 5.33
CA PRO A 417 20.70 2.55 6.44
C PRO A 417 20.38 3.20 7.79
N ARG A 418 19.61 4.29 7.81
CA ARG A 418 19.21 5.04 8.99
C ARG A 418 17.81 4.65 9.45
N ALA A 419 17.58 4.81 10.74
CA ALA A 419 16.30 4.68 11.40
C ALA A 419 15.99 6.01 12.10
N THR A 420 15.04 6.77 11.57
CA THR A 420 14.41 7.89 12.25
C THR A 420 13.25 7.37 13.05
N ARG A 421 13.34 7.59 14.35
CA ARG A 421 12.29 7.19 15.27
C ARG A 421 11.77 8.40 16.00
N VAL A 422 10.46 8.44 16.04
CA VAL A 422 9.68 9.52 16.61
C VAL A 422 10.08 9.71 18.09
N GLY A 423 10.55 10.90 18.46
CA GLY A 423 11.07 11.22 19.81
C GLY A 423 12.51 10.79 20.13
N SER A 424 13.12 9.93 19.31
CA SER A 424 14.51 9.44 19.50
C SER A 424 15.51 9.98 18.47
N GLY A 425 15.02 10.63 17.41
CA GLY A 425 15.84 11.16 16.33
C GLY A 425 16.32 10.07 15.37
N THR A 426 17.34 10.39 14.58
CA THR A 426 17.89 9.51 13.54
C THR A 426 19.14 8.79 14.03
N SER A 427 19.16 7.46 13.89
CA SER A 427 20.29 6.58 14.22
C SER A 427 20.57 5.62 13.06
N LEU A 428 21.60 4.78 13.15
CA LEU A 428 21.81 3.72 12.17
C LEU A 428 20.91 2.52 12.48
N ALA A 429 20.19 2.04 11.46
CA ALA A 429 19.38 0.81 11.54
C ALA A 429 20.25 -0.45 11.43
N GLY A 430 21.36 -0.34 10.68
CA GLY A 430 22.29 -1.44 10.40
C GLY A 430 23.74 -1.11 10.74
N GLN A 431 24.66 -1.84 10.11
CA GLN A 431 26.10 -1.66 10.28
C GLN A 431 26.71 -0.71 9.24
N GLU A 432 26.03 -0.54 8.10
CA GLU A 432 26.49 0.33 7.03
C GLU A 432 26.12 1.78 7.30
N THR A 433 27.03 2.69 6.99
CA THR A 433 26.75 4.11 6.88
C THR A 433 26.22 4.43 5.49
N LEU A 434 25.63 5.62 5.33
CA LEU A 434 25.15 6.11 4.03
C LEU A 434 26.22 6.05 2.94
N ALA A 435 27.48 6.41 3.27
CA ALA A 435 28.60 6.35 2.33
C ALA A 435 29.00 4.92 1.94
N GLN A 436 28.82 3.94 2.83
CA GLN A 436 29.09 2.54 2.52
C GLN A 436 27.99 1.96 1.63
N VAL A 437 26.73 2.32 1.87
CA VAL A 437 25.62 1.97 0.98
C VAL A 437 25.85 2.57 -0.41
N ASP A 438 26.21 3.86 -0.52
CA ASP A 438 26.52 4.52 -1.80
C ASP A 438 27.61 3.79 -2.59
N GLU A 439 28.72 3.43 -1.93
CA GLU A 439 29.80 2.68 -2.59
C GLU A 439 29.35 1.29 -3.04
N ARG A 440 28.60 0.56 -2.20
CA ARG A 440 28.07 -0.77 -2.56
C ARG A 440 27.07 -0.69 -3.72
N MET A 441 26.17 0.28 -3.69
CA MET A 441 25.18 0.51 -4.75
C MET A 441 25.86 0.87 -6.07
N ARG A 442 26.96 1.64 -6.01
CA ARG A 442 27.83 1.91 -7.16
C ARG A 442 28.47 0.64 -7.70
N GLU A 443 29.05 -0.20 -6.85
CA GLU A 443 29.63 -1.48 -7.28
C GLU A 443 28.60 -2.35 -8.01
N VAL A 444 27.37 -2.47 -7.49
CA VAL A 444 26.30 -3.25 -8.13
C VAL A 444 25.84 -2.62 -9.44
N ALA A 445 25.62 -1.30 -9.46
CA ALA A 445 25.15 -0.60 -10.65
C ALA A 445 26.16 -0.66 -11.81
N CYS A 446 27.46 -0.58 -11.48
CA CYS A 446 28.54 -0.57 -12.45
C CYS A 446 29.03 -1.97 -12.86
N ASP A 447 28.46 -3.04 -12.29
CA ASP A 447 28.83 -4.40 -12.67
C ASP A 447 28.41 -4.71 -14.11
N ASP A 448 29.25 -5.46 -14.82
CA ASP A 448 29.02 -5.79 -16.23
C ASP A 448 27.77 -6.68 -16.35
N GLY A 449 26.71 -6.13 -16.95
CA GLY A 449 25.42 -6.82 -17.15
C GLY A 449 24.33 -6.48 -16.15
N ALA A 450 24.60 -5.62 -15.15
CA ALA A 450 23.55 -5.09 -14.27
C ALA A 450 22.55 -4.22 -15.05
N GLU A 451 23.08 -3.39 -15.98
CA GLU A 451 22.33 -2.52 -16.89
C GLU A 451 21.12 -1.83 -16.19
N VAL A 452 21.39 -0.89 -15.29
CA VAL A 452 20.35 -0.24 -14.49
C VAL A 452 19.63 0.86 -15.29
N ASP A 453 18.29 0.84 -15.27
CA ASP A 453 17.46 1.86 -15.91
C ASP A 453 17.05 2.96 -14.93
N LEU A 454 16.86 2.61 -13.65
CA LEU A 454 16.49 3.53 -12.59
C LEU A 454 17.16 3.17 -11.25
N LEU A 455 17.82 4.14 -10.63
CA LEU A 455 18.11 4.09 -9.20
C LEU A 455 16.90 4.63 -8.42
N LEU A 456 16.27 3.79 -7.61
CA LEU A 456 15.18 4.18 -6.71
C LEU A 456 15.67 4.05 -5.27
N VAL A 457 15.83 5.16 -4.57
CA VAL A 457 16.33 5.20 -3.18
C VAL A 457 15.56 6.25 -2.40
N HIS A 458 15.49 6.13 -1.08
CA HIS A 458 14.80 7.14 -0.29
C HIS A 458 15.60 8.46 -0.22
N ASP A 459 16.87 8.40 0.16
CA ASP A 459 17.80 9.54 0.11
C ASP A 459 18.71 9.45 -1.12
N SER A 460 18.73 10.49 -1.93
CA SER A 460 19.57 10.54 -3.13
C SER A 460 21.06 10.29 -2.88
N ALA A 461 21.56 10.54 -1.67
CA ALA A 461 22.95 10.29 -1.30
C ALA A 461 23.29 8.80 -1.21
N MET A 462 22.31 7.89 -1.21
CA MET A 462 22.51 6.44 -1.15
C MET A 462 23.02 5.81 -2.45
N ALA A 463 22.96 6.53 -3.58
CA ALA A 463 23.35 6.00 -4.88
C ALA A 463 23.87 7.09 -5.82
N ILE A 464 24.32 8.22 -5.27
CA ILE A 464 24.74 9.37 -6.06
C ILE A 464 26.00 9.06 -6.87
N SER A 465 26.92 8.26 -6.33
CA SER A 465 28.17 7.91 -7.01
C SER A 465 27.90 7.03 -8.24
N ALA A 466 26.94 6.10 -8.16
CA ALA A 466 26.49 5.29 -9.31
C ALA A 466 25.95 6.15 -10.46
N LEU A 467 25.22 7.22 -10.12
CA LEU A 467 24.69 8.18 -11.08
C LEU A 467 25.79 9.05 -11.70
N GLU A 468 26.74 9.50 -10.88
CA GLU A 468 27.88 10.33 -11.33
C GLU A 468 28.80 9.59 -12.29
N ASP A 469 29.08 8.31 -12.01
CA ASP A 469 29.91 7.41 -12.82
C ASP A 469 29.21 6.93 -14.10
N GLY A 470 27.94 7.28 -14.30
CA GLY A 470 27.17 6.92 -15.50
C GLY A 470 26.69 5.47 -15.53
N CYS A 471 26.68 4.77 -14.40
CA CYS A 471 26.25 3.37 -14.29
C CYS A 471 24.71 3.23 -14.31
N ALA A 472 23.98 4.32 -14.07
CA ALA A 472 22.55 4.41 -14.30
C ALA A 472 22.19 5.78 -14.92
N PRO A 473 21.15 5.86 -15.78
CA PRO A 473 20.79 7.12 -16.45
C PRO A 473 19.96 8.06 -15.55
N ALA A 474 19.31 7.54 -14.52
CA ALA A 474 18.38 8.29 -13.68
C ALA A 474 18.39 7.81 -12.23
N LEU A 475 18.20 8.76 -11.31
CA LEU A 475 17.96 8.52 -9.90
C LEU A 475 16.70 9.25 -9.46
N VAL A 476 15.78 8.53 -8.83
CA VAL A 476 14.55 9.07 -8.23
C VAL A 476 14.58 8.81 -6.73
N SER A 477 14.29 9.84 -5.92
CA SER A 477 14.26 9.73 -4.46
C SER A 477 13.19 10.57 -3.77
N GLY A 478 13.04 10.40 -2.46
CA GLY A 478 12.20 11.20 -1.55
C GLY A 478 13.04 11.97 -0.51
N HIS A 479 12.72 11.78 0.78
CA HIS A 479 13.46 12.23 1.97
C HIS A 479 13.41 13.74 2.25
N MET A 480 13.60 14.57 1.23
CA MET A 480 13.75 16.02 1.41
C MET A 480 12.41 16.76 1.56
N HIS A 481 11.28 16.06 1.38
CA HIS A 481 9.92 16.61 1.35
C HIS A 481 9.74 17.79 0.39
N ARG A 482 10.65 17.90 -0.58
CA ARG A 482 10.74 19.02 -1.49
C ARG A 482 11.23 18.51 -2.82
N ARG A 483 10.52 18.90 -3.88
CA ARG A 483 10.99 18.63 -5.24
C ARG A 483 12.36 19.27 -5.52
N ILE A 484 13.31 18.47 -5.98
CA ILE A 484 14.59 18.92 -6.53
C ILE A 484 14.77 18.31 -7.92
N GLY A 485 14.96 19.17 -8.91
CA GLY A 485 15.16 18.76 -10.30
C GLY A 485 13.88 18.47 -11.09
N PRO A 486 13.97 17.70 -12.18
CA PRO A 486 15.13 16.90 -12.60
C PRO A 486 16.38 17.75 -12.95
N VAL A 487 17.57 17.34 -12.49
CA VAL A 487 18.85 18.02 -12.78
C VAL A 487 19.91 17.02 -13.21
N ARG A 488 20.77 17.40 -14.17
CA ARG A 488 21.91 16.58 -14.59
C ARG A 488 22.95 16.53 -13.47
N VAL A 489 23.40 15.32 -13.13
CA VAL A 489 24.46 15.04 -12.16
C VAL A 489 25.36 13.97 -12.79
N GLY A 490 26.62 14.30 -13.04
CA GLY A 490 27.49 13.49 -13.90
C GLY A 490 26.84 13.21 -15.26
N ASP A 491 26.82 11.93 -15.63
CA ASP A 491 26.21 11.46 -16.88
C ASP A 491 24.70 11.19 -16.79
N GLY A 492 24.18 11.03 -15.57
CA GLY A 492 22.77 10.78 -15.29
C GLY A 492 21.94 12.02 -14.91
N VAL A 493 20.70 11.79 -14.50
CA VAL A 493 19.76 12.82 -14.02
C VAL A 493 19.20 12.43 -12.66
N ARG A 494 19.33 13.34 -11.69
CA ARG A 494 18.73 13.20 -10.37
C ARG A 494 17.40 13.92 -10.31
N TYR A 495 16.41 13.27 -9.72
CA TYR A 495 15.13 13.82 -9.36
C TYR A 495 14.77 13.44 -7.93
N VAL A 496 14.40 14.43 -7.12
CA VAL A 496 13.85 14.21 -5.78
C VAL A 496 12.37 14.59 -5.85
N ASN A 497 11.48 13.64 -5.59
CA ASN A 497 10.04 13.88 -5.48
C ASN A 497 9.75 14.64 -4.17
N SER A 498 8.72 15.50 -4.17
CA SER A 498 8.24 16.09 -2.93
C SER A 498 7.43 15.05 -2.13
N SER A 499 7.07 15.37 -0.88
CA SER A 499 6.18 14.49 -0.11
C SER A 499 4.81 14.34 -0.80
N THR A 500 4.37 13.10 -0.97
CA THR A 500 3.02 12.75 -1.43
C THR A 500 1.98 12.96 -0.33
N ALA A 501 2.39 13.08 0.93
CA ALA A 501 1.53 13.44 2.06
C ALA A 501 1.48 14.95 2.36
N GLY A 502 2.19 15.78 1.58
CA GLY A 502 2.31 17.21 1.87
C GLY A 502 2.99 17.49 3.21
N ALA A 503 3.91 16.62 3.62
CA ALA A 503 4.58 16.67 4.91
C ALA A 503 5.43 17.95 5.04
N LEU A 504 5.29 18.64 6.17
CA LEU A 504 6.08 19.82 6.54
C LEU A 504 6.77 19.56 7.87
N HIS A 505 7.99 20.08 8.02
CA HIS A 505 8.75 19.91 9.25
C HIS A 505 7.96 20.41 10.47
N GLY A 506 7.82 19.56 11.49
CA GLY A 506 7.14 19.87 12.75
C GLY A 506 5.61 20.01 12.63
N ARG A 507 5.01 19.51 11.54
CA ARG A 507 3.56 19.44 11.36
C ARG A 507 3.16 17.97 11.24
N PRO A 508 2.00 17.58 11.82
CA PRO A 508 1.51 16.22 11.64
C PRO A 508 1.26 15.95 10.16
N THR A 509 1.41 14.72 9.71
CA THR A 509 1.09 14.33 8.32
C THR A 509 -0.31 13.75 8.21
N VAL A 510 -0.94 13.46 9.34
CA VAL A 510 -2.24 12.81 9.44
C VAL A 510 -3.35 13.86 9.49
N GLY A 511 -4.43 13.61 8.75
CA GLY A 511 -5.51 14.58 8.57
C GLY A 511 -5.41 15.28 7.21
N PRO A 512 -6.13 16.40 7.01
CA PRO A 512 -5.99 17.24 5.83
C PRO A 512 -4.55 17.75 5.64
N LEU A 513 -4.17 17.97 4.38
CA LEU A 513 -2.81 18.37 4.01
C LEU A 513 -2.41 19.71 4.64
N HIS A 514 -1.19 19.78 5.19
CA HIS A 514 -0.58 21.04 5.64
C HIS A 514 0.34 21.68 4.61
N GLY A 515 1.03 20.86 3.81
CA GLY A 515 1.84 21.28 2.67
C GLY A 515 1.21 20.88 1.34
N VAL A 516 1.91 21.19 0.26
CA VAL A 516 1.51 20.73 -1.08
C VAL A 516 1.95 19.28 -1.21
N ALA A 517 0.99 18.37 -1.37
CA ALA A 517 1.27 16.99 -1.73
C ALA A 517 1.62 16.90 -3.22
N GLU A 518 2.59 16.04 -3.55
CA GLU A 518 3.05 15.88 -4.93
C GLU A 518 3.23 14.40 -5.31
N MET A 519 2.77 14.08 -6.51
CA MET A 519 3.03 12.82 -7.20
C MET A 519 3.62 13.15 -8.57
N THR A 520 4.48 12.26 -9.08
CA THR A 520 5.09 12.44 -10.40
C THR A 520 4.77 11.26 -11.29
N VAL A 521 4.22 11.52 -12.47
CA VAL A 521 4.10 10.50 -13.52
C VAL A 521 5.39 10.52 -14.34
N LEU A 522 6.03 9.37 -14.48
CA LEU A 522 7.19 9.16 -15.36
C LEU A 522 6.79 8.24 -16.50
N ARG A 523 7.35 8.47 -17.69
CA ARG A 523 7.21 7.53 -18.80
C ARG A 523 8.55 7.06 -19.30
N PHE A 524 8.72 5.76 -19.44
CA PHE A 524 9.94 5.11 -19.90
C PHE A 524 9.77 4.62 -21.34
N SER A 525 10.83 4.72 -22.13
CA SER A 525 10.90 4.03 -23.42
C SER A 525 11.12 2.52 -23.22
N PRO A 526 10.92 1.69 -24.26
CA PRO A 526 11.24 0.26 -24.21
C PRO A 526 12.69 -0.06 -23.82
N GLU A 527 13.62 0.89 -24.03
CA GLU A 527 15.02 0.79 -23.63
C GLU A 527 15.29 1.26 -22.19
N GLY A 528 14.25 1.45 -21.37
CA GLY A 528 14.38 1.83 -19.97
C GLY A 528 14.80 3.29 -19.74
N ARG A 529 14.61 4.19 -20.73
CA ARG A 529 14.97 5.62 -20.58
C ARG A 529 13.74 6.46 -20.26
N ILE A 530 13.82 7.30 -19.23
CA ILE A 530 12.74 8.27 -18.94
C ILE A 530 12.65 9.28 -20.09
N VAL A 531 11.47 9.36 -20.71
CA VAL A 531 11.17 10.24 -21.85
C VAL A 531 10.66 11.59 -21.36
N ASP A 532 9.71 11.57 -20.43
CA ASP A 532 9.14 12.76 -19.81
C ASP A 532 8.61 12.48 -18.40
N TYR A 533 8.31 13.56 -17.70
CA TYR A 533 7.64 13.55 -16.42
C TYR A 533 6.50 14.56 -16.40
N ARG A 534 5.47 14.27 -15.60
CA ARG A 534 4.35 15.17 -15.34
C ARG A 534 4.10 15.26 -13.84
N LEU A 535 3.91 16.48 -13.35
CA LEU A 535 3.65 16.75 -11.94
C LEU A 535 2.15 16.80 -11.67
N VAL A 536 1.73 16.17 -10.58
CA VAL A 536 0.38 16.27 -10.03
C VAL A 536 0.50 16.76 -8.60
N ARG A 537 -0.13 17.91 -8.30
CA ARG A 537 -0.03 18.55 -6.98
C ARG A 537 -1.39 18.76 -6.37
N VAL A 538 -1.55 18.36 -5.13
CA VAL A 538 -2.75 18.56 -4.31
C VAL A 538 -2.42 19.56 -3.22
N TYR A 539 -3.25 20.59 -3.10
CA TYR A 539 -3.02 21.72 -2.21
C TYR A 539 -3.83 21.58 -0.91
N PRO A 540 -3.41 22.25 0.19
CA PRO A 540 -4.15 22.29 1.46
C PRO A 540 -5.58 22.81 1.38
N ASP A 541 -5.99 23.43 0.27
CA ASP A 541 -7.35 23.90 0.01
C ASP A 541 -8.15 22.93 -0.88
N THR A 542 -7.68 21.69 -1.05
CA THR A 542 -8.17 20.65 -1.98
C THR A 542 -7.97 20.97 -3.47
N GLY A 543 -7.42 22.13 -3.82
CA GLY A 543 -7.09 22.46 -5.20
C GLY A 543 -6.14 21.42 -5.77
N VAL A 544 -6.26 21.13 -7.07
CA VAL A 544 -5.34 20.22 -7.77
C VAL A 544 -4.79 20.93 -9.00
N THR A 545 -3.50 20.72 -9.25
CA THR A 545 -2.89 21.09 -10.55
C THR A 545 -2.26 19.88 -11.18
N VAL A 546 -2.62 19.65 -12.44
CA VAL A 546 -1.94 18.68 -13.32
C VAL A 546 -1.09 19.48 -14.29
N GLY A 547 0.23 19.24 -14.27
CA GLY A 547 1.20 19.90 -15.13
C GLY A 547 1.17 19.40 -16.58
N PHE A 548 1.92 20.08 -17.44
CA PHE A 548 2.25 19.55 -18.77
C PHE A 548 3.24 18.38 -18.66
N PRO A 549 3.26 17.46 -19.63
CA PRO A 549 4.37 16.53 -19.76
C PRO A 549 5.62 17.31 -20.18
N VAL A 550 6.66 17.23 -19.36
CA VAL A 550 7.94 17.92 -19.57
C VAL A 550 9.00 16.89 -19.89
N ARG A 551 9.73 17.09 -20.98
CA ARG A 551 10.81 16.17 -21.38
C ARG A 551 11.85 16.01 -20.27
N TRP A 552 12.27 14.77 -20.08
CA TRP A 552 13.35 14.46 -19.16
C TRP A 552 14.68 15.05 -19.68
N PRO A 553 15.49 15.69 -18.83
CA PRO A 553 16.76 16.24 -19.28
C PRO A 553 17.67 15.18 -19.93
N GLY A 554 18.30 15.52 -21.05
CA GLY A 554 19.25 14.61 -21.70
C GLY A 554 18.65 13.64 -22.72
N THR A 555 17.33 13.56 -22.87
CA THR A 555 16.72 12.90 -24.02
C THR A 555 17.10 13.67 -25.30
N ARG A 556 18.14 13.22 -26.02
CA ARG A 556 18.44 13.75 -27.35
C ARG A 556 17.39 13.18 -28.33
N PRO A 557 16.86 13.97 -29.29
CA PRO A 557 16.33 13.34 -30.48
C PRO A 557 17.49 12.58 -31.11
N GLU A 558 17.39 11.26 -31.29
CA GLU A 558 18.43 10.53 -31.99
C GLU A 558 18.67 11.20 -33.35
N SER A 559 19.88 11.71 -33.56
CA SER A 559 20.27 12.22 -34.85
C SER A 559 20.36 11.02 -35.79
N VAL A 560 19.45 10.94 -36.76
CA VAL A 560 19.61 10.04 -37.90
C VAL A 560 20.90 10.45 -38.60
N LEU A 561 22.00 9.75 -38.32
CA LEU A 561 23.16 9.76 -39.20
C LEU A 561 22.73 9.05 -40.47
N SER A 562 22.30 9.81 -41.47
CA SER A 562 22.09 9.31 -42.82
C SER A 562 23.36 8.57 -43.29
N PRO A 563 23.29 7.28 -43.66
CA PRO A 563 24.43 6.59 -44.22
C PRO A 563 24.64 7.10 -45.65
N GLY A 564 25.74 7.83 -45.85
CA GLY A 564 26.42 7.90 -47.15
C GLY A 564 26.05 9.06 -48.06
N VAL A 565 26.90 10.10 -48.05
CA VAL A 565 27.37 10.72 -49.29
C VAL A 565 28.88 10.88 -49.15
N ARG A 566 29.64 10.06 -49.89
CA ARG A 566 31.00 10.37 -50.33
C ARG A 566 30.99 10.46 -51.84
#